data_AF-A0A7V8WY36-F1
#
_entry.id   AF-A0A7V8WY36-F1
#
_cell.length_a   1.000
_cell.length_b   1.000
_cell.length_c   1.000
_cell.angle_alpha   90.00
_cell.angle_beta   90.00
_cell.angle_gamma   90.00
#
_symmetry.space_group_name_H-M   'P 1'
#
loop_
_entity.id
_entity.type
_entity.pdbx_description
1 polymer ?
#
loop_
_entity_poly.entity_id
_entity_poly.type
_entity_poly.pdbx_seq_one_letter_code
_entity_poly.pdbx_strand_id
1 'polypeptide(L)'
;MSVAAASGTAAPEGWRLGFRSLDDEVPEWRRCTVEGDVPADLGGTIYFVGPGRHDVHGDRNGSFLDGDGMAHAVRLDPGALDGGARYRSRFVATAK
;
A
#
# COMPACT_ATOMS: atom_id res chain seq x y z
N MET A 1 -34.99 26.59 19.08
CA MET A 1 -33.96 26.96 18.08
C MET A 1 -33.13 25.72 17.81
N SER A 2 -33.27 25.12 16.62
CA SER A 2 -32.46 23.97 16.20
C SER A 2 -31.52 24.44 15.09
N VAL A 3 -30.22 24.20 15.25
CA VAL A 3 -29.23 24.50 14.21
C VAL A 3 -29.15 23.27 13.30
N ALA A 4 -29.54 23.44 12.04
CA ALA A 4 -29.35 22.43 11.02
C ALA A 4 -27.85 22.22 10.81
N ALA A 5 -27.38 20.98 10.97
CA ALA A 5 -26.02 20.60 10.59
C ALA A 5 -25.87 20.77 9.09
N ALA A 6 -24.87 21.54 8.67
CA ALA A 6 -24.49 21.63 7.27
C ALA A 6 -24.15 20.23 6.75
N SER A 7 -24.90 19.76 5.75
CA SER A 7 -24.59 18.55 5.00
C SER A 7 -23.35 18.79 4.16
N GLY A 8 -22.18 18.66 4.79
CA GLY A 8 -20.93 18.53 4.06
C GLY A 8 -21.02 17.29 3.18
N THR A 9 -20.80 17.43 1.88
CA THR A 9 -20.63 16.31 0.97
C THR A 9 -19.50 15.42 1.51
N ALA A 10 -19.85 14.23 1.98
CA ALA A 10 -18.85 13.26 2.41
C ALA A 10 -17.89 13.02 1.24
N ALA A 11 -16.59 13.22 1.47
CA ALA A 11 -15.57 12.78 0.53
C ALA A 11 -15.85 11.30 0.18
N PRO A 12 -15.69 10.88 -1.09
CA PRO A 12 -15.97 9.49 -1.47
C PRO A 12 -15.20 8.56 -0.54
N GLU A 13 -15.78 7.41 -0.19
CA GLU A 13 -15.24 6.43 0.77
C GLU A 13 -13.88 5.81 0.38
N GLY A 14 -13.14 6.40 -0.57
CA GLY A 14 -11.88 5.92 -1.10
C GLY A 14 -10.79 5.70 -0.03
N TRP A 15 -10.82 6.42 1.09
CA TRP A 15 -9.88 6.19 2.18
C TRP A 15 -9.99 4.77 2.78
N ARG A 16 -11.19 4.16 2.72
CA ARG A 16 -11.40 2.78 3.21
C ARG A 16 -10.65 1.74 2.38
N LEU A 17 -10.25 2.07 1.15
CA LEU A 17 -9.41 1.19 0.32
C LEU A 17 -8.10 0.86 1.03
N GLY A 18 -7.53 1.79 1.80
CA GLY A 18 -6.27 1.57 2.54
C GLY A 18 -6.37 0.52 3.66
N PHE A 19 -7.59 0.10 4.02
CA PHE A 19 -7.84 -0.91 5.06
C PHE A 19 -8.47 -2.19 4.52
N ARG A 20 -8.48 -2.39 3.19
CA ARG A 20 -8.93 -3.65 2.59
C ARG A 20 -7.82 -4.69 2.67
N SER A 21 -8.20 -5.90 3.04
CA SER A 21 -7.29 -7.06 3.05
C SER A 21 -6.78 -7.38 1.66
N LEU A 22 -5.48 -7.65 1.56
CA LEU A 22 -4.84 -8.24 0.39
C LEU A 22 -4.78 -9.76 0.55
N ASP A 23 -5.20 -10.46 -0.49
CA ASP A 23 -5.10 -11.92 -0.56
C ASP A 23 -3.77 -12.35 -1.17
N ASP A 24 -3.24 -11.55 -2.11
CA ASP A 24 -2.10 -11.88 -2.94
C ASP A 24 -0.82 -11.11 -2.57
N GLU A 25 0.31 -11.80 -2.73
CA GLU A 25 1.63 -11.20 -2.76
C GLU A 25 2.03 -10.79 -4.18
N VAL A 26 3.03 -9.91 -4.28
CA VAL A 26 3.75 -9.64 -5.53
C VAL A 26 5.21 -10.03 -5.31
N PRO A 27 5.55 -11.32 -5.34
CA PRO A 27 6.88 -11.80 -4.92
C PRO A 27 7.99 -11.41 -5.90
N GLU A 28 7.67 -11.39 -7.19
CA GLU A 28 8.57 -10.98 -8.27
C GLU A 28 8.47 -9.48 -8.54
N TRP A 29 9.58 -8.87 -8.97
CA TRP A 29 9.60 -7.45 -9.34
C TRP A 29 8.66 -7.18 -10.52
N ARG A 30 7.67 -6.31 -10.30
CA ARG A 30 6.75 -5.82 -11.32
C ARG A 30 7.14 -4.41 -11.75
N ARG A 31 7.19 -4.17 -13.05
CA ARG A 31 7.40 -2.84 -13.61
C ARG A 31 6.26 -1.90 -13.18
N CYS A 32 6.62 -0.69 -12.76
CA CYS A 32 5.64 0.37 -12.50
C CYS A 32 5.46 1.23 -13.75
N THR A 33 4.25 1.79 -13.91
CA THR A 33 4.06 2.94 -14.78
C THR A 33 4.65 4.16 -14.07
N VAL A 34 5.52 4.89 -14.76
CA VAL A 34 6.16 6.10 -14.23
C VAL A 34 5.70 7.30 -15.05
N GLU A 35 5.21 8.32 -14.36
CA GLU A 35 4.89 9.62 -14.95
C GLU A 35 6.04 10.58 -14.67
N GLY A 36 6.65 11.15 -15.71
CA GLY A 36 7.89 11.90 -15.62
C GLY A 36 9.13 10.99 -15.58
N ASP A 37 10.20 11.46 -14.92
CA ASP A 37 11.49 10.77 -14.86
C ASP A 37 11.94 10.53 -13.42
N VAL A 38 12.53 9.36 -13.17
CA VAL A 38 13.22 9.08 -11.90
C VAL A 38 14.54 9.87 -11.89
N PRO A 39 14.81 10.72 -10.87
CA PRO A 39 16.04 11.51 -10.81
C PRO A 39 17.30 10.66 -10.89
N ALA A 40 18.29 11.11 -11.66
CA ALA A 40 19.50 10.36 -11.97
C ALA A 40 20.34 9.97 -10.73
N ASP A 41 20.26 10.77 -9.67
CA ASP A 41 20.94 10.58 -8.39
C ASP A 41 20.12 9.78 -7.36
N LEU A 42 18.87 9.42 -7.69
CA LEU A 42 17.96 8.70 -6.80
C LEU A 42 17.90 7.19 -7.12
N GLY A 43 19.06 6.54 -7.06
CA GLY A 43 19.17 5.09 -7.18
C GLY A 43 19.05 4.39 -5.83
N GLY A 44 18.10 3.46 -5.68
CA GLY A 44 17.92 2.81 -4.39
C GLY A 44 16.65 1.98 -4.26
N THR A 45 16.38 1.47 -3.06
CA THR A 45 15.15 0.74 -2.75
C THR A 45 14.49 1.36 -1.54
N ILE A 46 13.22 1.76 -1.70
CA ILE A 46 12.40 2.26 -0.61
C ILE A 46 11.60 1.09 -0.05
N TYR A 47 11.65 0.92 1.27
CA TYR A 47 10.90 -0.11 1.98
C TYR A 47 9.81 0.53 2.84
N PHE A 48 8.62 -0.05 2.78
CA PHE A 48 7.51 0.32 3.66
C PHE A 48 6.94 -0.94 4.30
N VAL A 49 6.42 -0.80 5.51
CA VAL A 49 5.79 -1.89 6.24
C VAL A 49 4.40 -1.46 6.69
N GLY A 50 3.50 -2.42 6.79
CA GLY A 50 2.16 -2.19 7.29
C GLY A 50 1.34 -3.47 7.31
N PRO A 51 0.15 -3.43 7.92
CA PRO A 51 -0.79 -4.54 7.81
C PRO A 51 -1.25 -4.69 6.36
N GLY A 52 -1.06 -5.87 5.79
CA GLY A 52 -1.55 -6.23 4.45
C GLY A 52 -2.90 -6.93 4.47
N ARG A 53 -3.32 -7.45 5.63
CA ARG A 53 -4.58 -8.19 5.81
C ARG A 53 -5.19 -7.87 7.16
N HIS A 54 -6.45 -7.42 7.16
CA HIS A 54 -7.16 -6.93 8.35
C HIS A 54 -8.28 -7.86 8.83
N ASP A 55 -8.56 -8.92 8.09
CA ASP A 55 -9.62 -9.88 8.40
C ASP A 55 -9.00 -11.26 8.65
N VAL A 56 -9.41 -11.92 9.73
CA VAL A 56 -9.01 -13.29 10.05
C VAL A 56 -10.28 -14.12 10.19
N HIS A 57 -10.47 -15.13 9.32
CA HIS A 57 -11.65 -16.00 9.30
C HIS A 57 -13.02 -15.30 9.13
N GLY A 58 -13.04 -14.08 8.57
CA GLY A 58 -14.26 -13.30 8.36
C GLY A 58 -14.58 -12.31 9.49
N ASP A 59 -13.81 -12.33 10.57
CA ASP A 59 -13.87 -11.31 11.62
C ASP A 59 -12.86 -10.19 11.33
N ARG A 60 -13.35 -8.95 11.34
CA ARG A 60 -12.54 -7.75 11.11
C ARG A 60 -11.80 -7.38 12.39
N ASN A 61 -10.49 -7.21 12.31
CA ASN A 61 -9.68 -6.83 13.48
C ASN A 61 -10.11 -5.45 14.00
N GLY A 62 -10.26 -5.33 15.32
CA GLY A 62 -10.80 -4.13 15.98
C GLY A 62 -9.87 -2.92 15.95
N SER A 63 -8.57 -3.14 15.75
CA SER A 63 -7.55 -2.11 15.56
C SER A 63 -6.99 -2.18 14.15
N PHE A 64 -6.70 -1.01 13.56
CA PHE A 64 -6.10 -0.94 12.24
C PHE A 64 -4.65 -1.45 12.21
N LEU A 65 -3.99 -1.61 13.36
CA LEU A 65 -2.60 -2.11 13.46
C LEU A 65 -2.50 -3.63 13.60
N ASP A 66 -3.61 -4.33 13.84
CA ASP A 66 -3.59 -5.75 14.23
C ASP A 66 -3.61 -6.70 13.02
N GLY A 67 -3.32 -6.22 11.81
CA GLY A 67 -3.33 -7.04 10.61
C GLY A 67 -2.03 -7.86 10.40
N ASP A 68 -2.09 -8.88 9.54
CA ASP A 68 -0.88 -9.62 9.14
C ASP A 68 0.11 -8.66 8.48
N GLY A 69 1.34 -8.61 9.01
CA GLY A 69 2.37 -7.69 8.53
C GLY A 69 2.80 -8.01 7.10
N MET A 70 2.87 -6.98 6.26
CA MET A 70 3.37 -7.03 4.89
C MET A 70 4.53 -6.03 4.72
N ALA A 71 5.55 -6.48 4.01
CA ALA A 71 6.65 -5.62 3.55
C ALA A 71 6.45 -5.30 2.07
N HIS A 72 6.63 -4.03 1.73
CA HIS A 72 6.58 -3.49 0.39
C HIS A 72 7.95 -2.94 0.01
N ALA A 73 8.32 -3.07 -1.26
CA ALA A 73 9.55 -2.48 -1.77
C ALA A 73 9.33 -1.85 -3.13
N VAL A 74 9.85 -0.64 -3.31
CA VAL A 74 9.94 0.05 -4.60
C VAL A 74 11.41 0.26 -4.91
N ARG A 75 11.90 -0.39 -5.98
CA ARG A 75 13.25 -0.21 -6.52
C ARG A 75 13.21 0.92 -7.53
N LEU A 76 14.06 1.93 -7.33
CA LEU A 76 14.33 3.00 -8.27
C LEU A 76 15.67 2.73 -8.96
N ASP A 77 15.65 2.71 -10.29
CA ASP A 77 16.78 2.40 -11.16
C ASP A 77 16.86 3.44 -12.29
N PRO A 78 17.42 4.63 -12.02
CA PRO A 78 17.47 5.72 -12.99
C PRO A 78 18.18 5.29 -14.28
N GLY A 79 17.58 5.63 -15.43
CA GLY A 79 18.12 5.27 -16.75
C GLY A 79 17.77 3.85 -17.24
N ALA A 80 17.05 3.05 -16.46
CA ALA A 80 16.57 1.75 -16.94
C ALA A 80 15.49 1.90 -18.02
N LEU A 81 15.57 1.08 -19.07
CA LEU A 81 14.66 1.10 -20.22
C LEU A 81 13.20 0.80 -19.86
N ASP A 82 12.97 0.21 -18.69
CA ASP A 82 11.65 -0.13 -18.19
C ASP A 82 11.01 0.99 -17.34
N GLY A 83 11.47 2.24 -17.48
CA GLY A 83 10.87 3.39 -16.80
C GLY A 83 11.39 3.63 -15.39
N GLY A 84 12.40 2.88 -14.96
CA GLY A 84 13.19 3.20 -13.77
C GLY A 84 12.54 2.92 -12.41
N ALA A 85 11.39 2.23 -12.36
CA ALA A 85 10.76 1.82 -11.11
C ALA A 85 10.15 0.40 -11.16
N ARG A 86 10.37 -0.37 -10.10
CA ARG A 86 9.78 -1.72 -9.92
C ARG A 86 9.24 -1.91 -8.51
N TYR A 87 8.14 -2.64 -8.37
CA TYR A 87 7.47 -2.94 -7.11
C TYR A 87 7.49 -4.44 -6.79
N ARG A 88 7.57 -4.78 -5.49
CA ARG A 88 7.26 -6.11 -4.97
C ARG A 88 6.68 -6.01 -3.55
N SER A 89 5.97 -7.03 -3.11
CA SER A 89 5.50 -7.17 -1.73
C SER A 89 5.37 -8.61 -1.29
N ARG A 90 5.56 -8.85 0.01
CA ARG A 90 5.37 -10.15 0.66
C ARG A 90 4.86 -9.99 2.09
N PHE A 91 4.04 -10.93 2.54
CA PHE A 91 3.72 -11.05 3.95
C PHE A 91 4.98 -11.48 4.73
N VAL A 92 5.12 -10.94 5.93
CA VAL A 92 6.17 -11.33 6.86
C VAL A 92 5.77 -12.67 7.48
N ALA A 93 6.65 -13.66 7.37
CA ALA A 93 6.42 -15.00 7.93
C ALA A 93 6.63 -15.00 9.46
N THR A 94 5.77 -14.30 10.19
CA THR A 94 5.73 -14.34 11.67
C THR A 94 4.99 -15.59 12.14
N ALA A 95 5.25 -16.02 13.38
CA ALA A 95 4.40 -17.00 14.05
C ALA A 95 2.97 -16.43 14.20
N LYS A 96 1.95 -17.29 14.13
CA LYS A 96 0.53 -16.95 14.28
C LYS A 96 -0.04 -17.55 15.56
#